data_AF-A0A937Q871-F1
#
_entry.id   AF-A0A937Q871-F1
#
_cell.length_a   1.000
_cell.length_b   1.000
_cell.length_c   1.000
_cell.angle_alpha   90.00
_cell.angle_beta   90.00
_cell.angle_gamma   90.00
#
_symmetry.space_group_name_H-M   'P 1'
#
loop_
_entity.id
_entity.type
_entity.pdbx_description
1 polymer ?
#
loop_
_entity_poly.entity_id
_entity_poly.type
_entity_poly.pdbx_seq_one_letter_code
_entity_poly.pdbx_strand_id
1 'polypeptide(L)'
;MGDVSINDIWVFGDLRDQRLFGFSLNVLSKARELSRTVRGKAVAVCLGQSGENPEASAMTATHIRIDAAEKACIAHGADLVYSLENRGFVPPRCDTYSRALADLIGERSPMLVLFPLTDFGREIAARTARIRNAGLIADCAGLRVDSDGIIGECPAWDGQVMAEISFSEGCVTGFATVQPHVHSPVDVPGEPGTIERIQVERVHQTSGLRLLACSPEPAERRMLEEAKTVVVGGAGLGNMEGFGLVRQLAAAVGGEVAATRPPVLQHWIEEERMIGQTGKTVRPDLLFSIGTSGAVQYTAGIAEAKTIVAINRDPNAPIFQVADLGVVADAKTFMPLLIARTKNTVMRRLADALRHDEAAQAREVGFGEKIGKLREGQGWSRESLAEATGQTPDFIAQVESDDISPPVSFLVRLAGAFGVDPGTFLHKEEQAVIRDQRAQAFIKRTRSYSYQTLTPGAEKSHLRAFMVTIESHHSHKPVEYKHEGEEFIYVMEGDLEFTLGGKTHVLKKGECIHFNSDIPHKLKSLSNEPTRCLVMLYTV
;
A
#
# COMPACT_ATOMS: atom_id res chain seq x y z
N MET A 1 -15.65 29.82 -44.87
CA MET A 1 -14.66 28.85 -45.35
C MET A 1 -15.08 27.51 -44.79
N GLY A 2 -15.40 26.54 -45.66
CA GLY A 2 -15.88 25.23 -45.20
C GLY A 2 -14.83 24.56 -44.33
N ASP A 3 -15.25 24.07 -43.18
CA ASP A 3 -14.42 23.37 -42.20
C ASP A 3 -13.87 22.11 -42.88
N VAL A 4 -12.58 22.08 -43.19
CA VAL A 4 -11.93 20.89 -43.73
C VAL A 4 -11.81 19.93 -42.56
N SER A 5 -12.67 18.90 -42.49
CA SER A 5 -12.57 17.88 -41.46
C SER A 5 -11.21 17.19 -41.55
N ILE A 6 -10.35 17.43 -40.57
CA ILE A 6 -9.03 16.80 -40.52
C ILE A 6 -9.22 15.42 -39.92
N ASN A 7 -9.01 14.39 -40.75
CA ASN A 7 -9.21 12.99 -40.37
C ASN A 7 -8.05 12.40 -39.54
N ASP A 8 -7.21 13.26 -38.98
CA ASP A 8 -6.01 12.84 -38.26
C ASP A 8 -6.38 12.19 -36.93
N ILE A 9 -5.60 11.18 -36.57
CA ILE A 9 -5.73 10.43 -35.32
C ILE A 9 -4.49 10.68 -34.49
N TRP A 10 -4.71 11.33 -33.36
CA TRP A 10 -3.65 11.77 -32.47
C TRP A 10 -3.43 10.76 -31.36
N VAL A 11 -2.18 10.63 -30.91
CA VAL A 11 -1.80 9.81 -29.76
C VAL A 11 -0.99 10.65 -28.80
N PHE A 12 -1.39 10.64 -27.53
CA PHE A 12 -0.61 11.25 -26.47
C PHE A 12 0.66 10.42 -26.20
N GLY A 13 1.82 11.06 -26.32
CA GLY A 13 3.13 10.50 -25.98
C GLY A 13 3.47 10.73 -24.51
N ASP A 14 3.38 9.69 -23.69
CA ASP A 14 3.72 9.75 -22.27
C ASP A 14 5.23 9.59 -22.06
N LEU A 15 5.93 10.70 -21.80
CA LEU A 15 7.41 10.73 -21.71
C LEU A 15 7.96 10.51 -20.30
N ARG A 16 7.12 10.17 -19.31
CA ARG A 16 7.53 10.11 -17.90
C ARG A 16 8.50 8.97 -17.60
N ASP A 17 8.39 7.86 -18.33
CA ASP A 17 9.36 6.77 -18.34
C ASP A 17 9.32 5.96 -19.65
N GLN A 18 10.32 5.09 -19.84
CA GLN A 18 10.47 4.24 -21.03
C GLN A 18 9.30 3.29 -21.27
N ARG A 19 8.69 2.76 -20.20
CA ARG A 19 7.56 1.83 -20.33
C ARG A 19 6.29 2.57 -20.74
N LEU A 20 5.99 3.70 -20.09
CA LEU A 20 4.83 4.52 -20.42
C LEU A 20 4.89 5.04 -21.85
N PHE A 21 6.08 5.39 -22.32
CA PHE A 21 6.28 5.75 -23.71
C PHE A 21 6.10 4.54 -24.64
N GLY A 22 6.60 3.36 -24.26
CA GLY A 22 6.32 2.11 -24.98
C GLY A 22 4.81 1.87 -25.16
N PHE A 23 4.00 2.13 -24.13
CA PHE A 23 2.54 2.07 -24.24
C PHE A 23 1.97 3.07 -25.24
N SER A 24 2.56 4.27 -25.32
CA SER A 24 2.22 5.28 -26.31
C SER A 24 2.53 4.80 -27.74
N LEU A 25 3.66 4.14 -27.95
CA LEU A 25 4.05 3.56 -29.24
C LEU A 25 3.15 2.38 -29.66
N ASN A 26 2.69 1.58 -28.71
CA ASN A 26 1.71 0.52 -28.97
C ASN A 26 0.39 1.11 -29.49
N VAL A 27 -0.11 2.15 -28.81
CA VAL A 27 -1.34 2.86 -29.23
C VAL A 27 -1.15 3.59 -30.55
N LEU A 28 0.04 4.13 -30.82
CA LEU A 28 0.39 4.73 -32.12
C LEU A 28 0.24 3.73 -33.28
N SER A 29 0.58 2.47 -33.06
CA SER A 29 0.39 1.43 -34.07
C SER A 29 -1.09 1.25 -34.42
N LYS A 30 -1.98 1.33 -33.43
CA LYS A 30 -3.43 1.30 -33.65
C LYS A 30 -3.94 2.59 -34.33
N ALA A 31 -3.43 3.75 -33.91
CA ALA A 31 -3.75 5.02 -34.56
C ALA A 31 -3.41 4.98 -36.06
N ARG A 32 -2.29 4.37 -36.43
CA ARG A 32 -1.88 4.18 -37.83
C ARG A 32 -2.80 3.28 -38.63
N GLU A 33 -3.28 2.19 -38.04
CA GLU A 33 -4.28 1.32 -38.67
C GLU A 33 -5.58 2.08 -38.96
N LEU A 34 -6.07 2.82 -37.97
CA LEU A 34 -7.29 3.61 -38.08
C LEU A 34 -7.11 4.78 -39.08
N SER A 35 -5.98 5.49 -39.02
CA SER A 35 -5.73 6.67 -39.86
C SER A 35 -5.70 6.31 -41.35
N ARG A 36 -5.11 5.15 -41.69
CA ARG A 36 -5.15 4.58 -43.05
C ARG A 36 -6.57 4.28 -43.52
N THR A 37 -7.43 3.82 -42.63
CA THR A 37 -8.84 3.51 -42.94
C THR A 37 -9.64 4.79 -43.22
N VAL A 38 -9.42 5.84 -42.43
CA VAL A 38 -10.11 7.14 -42.59
C VAL A 38 -9.38 8.12 -43.53
N ARG A 39 -8.27 7.69 -44.14
CA ARG A 39 -7.39 8.50 -45.01
C ARG A 39 -6.88 9.79 -44.33
N GLY A 40 -6.56 9.70 -43.05
CA GLY A 40 -5.89 10.77 -42.27
C GLY A 40 -4.46 10.40 -41.90
N LYS A 41 -3.83 11.23 -41.06
CA LYS A 41 -2.48 11.00 -40.52
C LYS A 41 -2.51 10.39 -39.12
N ALA A 42 -1.53 9.54 -38.81
CA ALA A 42 -1.20 9.16 -37.44
C ALA A 42 -0.25 10.20 -36.84
N VAL A 43 -0.67 10.86 -35.78
CA VAL A 43 0.05 11.99 -35.19
C VAL A 43 0.41 11.68 -33.74
N ALA A 44 1.67 11.85 -33.35
CA ALA A 44 2.08 11.79 -31.95
C ALA A 44 2.15 13.20 -31.35
N VAL A 45 1.70 13.36 -30.10
CA VAL A 45 1.77 14.63 -29.37
C VAL A 45 2.56 14.45 -28.09
N CYS A 46 3.72 15.09 -28.03
CA CYS A 46 4.67 15.01 -26.92
C CYS A 46 4.75 16.37 -26.20
N LEU A 47 4.74 16.36 -24.87
CA LEU A 47 4.89 17.57 -24.06
C LEU A 47 6.14 17.44 -23.19
N GLY A 48 6.97 18.48 -23.14
CA GLY A 48 8.18 18.46 -22.34
C GLY A 48 9.02 19.71 -22.49
N GLN A 49 10.33 19.57 -22.25
CA GLN A 49 11.32 20.62 -22.44
C GLN A 49 12.43 20.11 -23.36
N SER A 50 12.90 20.97 -24.26
CA SER A 50 14.14 20.75 -25.01
C SER A 50 15.37 21.21 -24.23
N GLY A 51 16.46 20.43 -24.29
CA GLY A 51 17.75 20.71 -23.66
C GLY A 51 17.91 20.18 -22.23
N GLU A 52 19.14 20.21 -21.72
CA GLU A 52 19.46 19.78 -20.35
C GLU A 52 18.99 20.81 -19.33
N ASN A 53 18.31 20.36 -18.26
CA ASN A 53 17.94 21.20 -17.13
C ASN A 53 18.60 20.66 -15.85
N PRO A 54 19.59 21.38 -15.28
CA PRO A 54 20.30 20.95 -14.07
C PRO A 54 19.39 20.76 -12.84
N GLU A 55 18.29 21.53 -12.75
CA GLU A 55 17.33 21.47 -11.62
C GLU A 55 16.33 20.31 -11.74
N ALA A 56 16.26 19.65 -12.89
CA ALA A 56 15.30 18.57 -13.16
C ALA A 56 15.82 17.18 -12.75
N SER A 57 17.12 17.06 -12.45
CA SER A 57 17.87 15.79 -12.40
C SER A 57 17.24 14.67 -11.56
N ALA A 58 16.66 14.97 -10.40
CA ALA A 58 16.04 13.94 -9.55
C ALA A 58 14.62 13.53 -9.98
N MET A 59 13.83 14.48 -10.52
CA MET A 59 12.42 14.25 -10.87
C MET A 59 12.24 13.77 -12.32
N THR A 60 13.20 14.09 -13.19
CA THR A 60 13.21 13.67 -14.60
C THR A 60 14.19 12.54 -14.89
N ALA A 61 14.74 11.88 -13.87
CA ALA A 61 15.74 10.83 -14.05
C ALA A 61 15.27 9.70 -14.98
N THR A 62 13.97 9.41 -14.97
CA THR A 62 13.33 8.39 -15.83
C THR A 62 12.76 8.96 -17.13
N HIS A 63 12.64 10.29 -17.25
CA HIS A 63 11.92 10.91 -18.36
C HIS A 63 12.68 10.74 -19.68
N ILE A 64 11.92 10.53 -20.73
CA ILE A 64 12.43 10.47 -22.09
C ILE A 64 12.55 11.89 -22.61
N ARG A 65 13.69 12.21 -23.20
CA ARG A 65 13.88 13.51 -23.84
C ARG A 65 12.97 13.63 -25.06
N ILE A 66 12.39 14.82 -25.24
CA ILE A 66 11.44 15.06 -26.33
C ILE A 66 12.06 14.82 -27.72
N ASP A 67 13.34 15.12 -27.90
CA ASP A 67 14.09 14.89 -29.15
C ASP A 67 14.33 13.39 -29.45
N ALA A 68 14.47 12.56 -28.41
CA ALA A 68 14.52 11.11 -28.55
C ALA A 68 13.13 10.54 -28.87
N ALA A 69 12.10 11.05 -28.21
CA ALA A 69 10.71 10.64 -28.43
C ALA A 69 10.24 10.97 -29.86
N GLU A 70 10.57 12.16 -30.39
CA GLU A 70 10.29 12.56 -31.77
C GLU A 70 10.76 11.52 -32.79
N LYS A 71 12.03 11.11 -32.69
CA LYS A 71 12.64 10.11 -33.57
C LYS A 71 11.98 8.74 -33.42
N ALA A 72 11.72 8.34 -32.17
CA ALA A 72 11.10 7.06 -31.88
C ALA A 72 9.66 6.99 -32.43
N CYS A 73 8.85 8.03 -32.25
CA CYS A 73 7.49 8.08 -32.80
C CYS A 73 7.48 7.94 -34.33
N ILE A 74 8.38 8.63 -35.04
CA ILE A 74 8.50 8.52 -36.50
C ILE A 74 8.92 7.11 -36.91
N ALA A 75 9.92 6.52 -36.23
CA ALA A 75 10.37 5.15 -36.49
C ALA A 75 9.25 4.11 -36.28
N HIS A 76 8.27 4.41 -35.43
CA HIS A 76 7.11 3.56 -35.16
C HIS A 76 5.85 3.98 -35.95
N GLY A 77 6.00 4.83 -36.97
CA GLY A 77 4.95 5.11 -37.95
C GLY A 77 4.07 6.32 -37.69
N ALA A 78 4.52 7.29 -36.89
CA ALA A 78 3.91 8.62 -36.87
C ALA A 78 4.23 9.39 -38.16
N ASP A 79 3.20 9.91 -38.83
CA ASP A 79 3.33 10.78 -40.00
C ASP A 79 3.75 12.22 -39.59
N LEU A 80 3.34 12.63 -38.38
CA LEU A 80 3.63 13.94 -37.79
C LEU A 80 3.84 13.80 -36.28
N VAL A 81 4.78 14.57 -35.73
CA VAL A 81 4.96 14.74 -34.29
C VAL A 81 4.79 16.20 -33.91
N TYR A 82 3.84 16.48 -33.02
CA TYR A 82 3.72 17.77 -32.34
C TYR A 82 4.52 17.73 -31.03
N SER A 83 5.53 18.58 -30.92
CA SER A 83 6.37 18.71 -29.72
C SER A 83 6.08 20.04 -29.02
N LEU A 84 5.33 20.00 -27.93
CA LEU A 84 5.02 21.19 -27.12
C LEU A 84 6.09 21.41 -26.07
N GLU A 85 6.80 22.53 -26.20
CA GLU A 85 7.96 22.83 -25.38
C GLU A 85 7.65 23.92 -24.34
N ASN A 86 7.80 23.58 -23.06
CA ASN A 86 7.85 24.52 -21.95
C ASN A 86 8.44 23.86 -20.69
N ARG A 87 9.21 24.63 -19.90
CA ARG A 87 9.76 24.16 -18.61
C ARG A 87 8.68 23.74 -17.60
N GLY A 88 7.48 24.30 -17.69
CA GLY A 88 6.32 23.98 -16.87
C GLY A 88 5.75 22.58 -17.08
N PHE A 89 6.21 21.85 -18.11
CA PHE A 89 5.88 20.44 -18.33
C PHE A 89 6.86 19.48 -17.64
N VAL A 90 7.97 19.98 -17.07
CA VAL A 90 8.93 19.15 -16.31
C VAL A 90 8.25 18.36 -15.18
N PRO A 91 7.41 18.97 -14.32
CA PRO A 91 6.51 18.19 -13.47
C PRO A 91 5.31 17.71 -14.29
N PRO A 92 5.11 16.38 -14.44
CA PRO A 92 4.01 15.86 -15.24
C PRO A 92 2.69 16.00 -14.49
N ARG A 93 1.98 17.10 -14.70
CA ARG A 93 0.70 17.36 -14.06
C ARG A 93 -0.45 17.24 -15.06
N CYS A 94 -1.46 16.43 -14.71
CA CYS A 94 -2.63 16.24 -15.55
C CYS A 94 -3.34 17.56 -15.88
N ASP A 95 -3.36 18.52 -14.94
CA ASP A 95 -4.03 19.80 -15.14
C ASP A 95 -3.34 20.70 -16.16
N THR A 96 -2.01 20.76 -16.16
CA THR A 96 -1.24 21.56 -17.12
C THR A 96 -1.21 20.90 -18.50
N TYR A 97 -1.04 19.58 -18.55
CA TYR A 97 -0.99 18.80 -19.78
C TYR A 97 -2.32 18.83 -20.51
N SER A 98 -3.42 18.56 -19.80
CA SER A 98 -4.76 18.51 -20.41
C SER A 98 -5.17 19.85 -21.02
N ARG A 99 -4.77 20.97 -20.41
CA ARG A 99 -5.02 22.31 -20.94
C ARG A 99 -4.24 22.59 -22.21
N ALA A 100 -2.93 22.33 -22.20
CA ALA A 100 -2.08 22.53 -23.37
C ALA A 100 -2.53 21.66 -24.57
N LEU A 101 -2.89 20.39 -24.29
CA LEU A 101 -3.48 19.51 -25.29
C LEU A 101 -4.82 20.06 -25.82
N ALA A 102 -5.70 20.53 -24.94
CA ALA A 102 -7.00 21.06 -25.35
C ALA A 102 -6.88 22.35 -26.19
N ASP A 103 -5.90 23.20 -25.90
CA ASP A 103 -5.66 24.40 -26.69
C ASP A 103 -5.18 23.99 -28.10
N LEU A 104 -4.21 23.08 -28.22
CA LEU A 104 -3.72 22.58 -29.52
C LEU A 104 -4.82 21.83 -30.32
N ILE A 105 -5.58 20.94 -29.66
CA ILE A 105 -6.70 20.22 -30.28
C ILE A 105 -7.76 21.20 -30.80
N GLY A 106 -7.98 22.31 -30.10
CA GLY A 106 -8.89 23.35 -30.55
C GLY A 106 -8.44 24.10 -31.80
N GLU A 107 -7.14 24.18 -32.03
CA GLU A 107 -6.57 24.83 -33.22
C GLU A 107 -6.48 23.91 -34.43
N ARG A 108 -6.27 22.61 -34.21
CA ARG A 108 -5.99 21.64 -35.28
C ARG A 108 -7.13 20.64 -35.54
N SER A 109 -8.11 20.56 -34.66
CA SER A 109 -9.36 19.79 -34.81
C SER A 109 -9.17 18.36 -35.36
N PRO A 110 -8.38 17.49 -34.71
CA PRO A 110 -8.27 16.08 -35.12
C PRO A 110 -9.59 15.32 -34.98
N MET A 111 -9.76 14.24 -35.72
CA MET A 111 -10.95 13.38 -35.63
C MET A 111 -11.00 12.62 -34.31
N LEU A 112 -9.86 12.07 -33.87
CA LEU A 112 -9.79 11.19 -32.71
C LEU A 112 -8.47 11.40 -31.96
N VAL A 113 -8.54 11.46 -30.63
CA VAL A 113 -7.35 11.56 -29.76
C VAL A 113 -7.32 10.35 -28.83
N LEU A 114 -6.24 9.57 -28.93
CA LEU A 114 -6.01 8.34 -28.20
C LEU A 114 -5.01 8.56 -27.05
N PHE A 115 -5.31 7.91 -25.93
CA PHE A 115 -4.48 7.92 -24.74
C PHE A 115 -4.20 6.47 -24.33
N PRO A 116 -2.96 6.08 -24.05
CA PRO A 116 -2.69 4.82 -23.41
C PRO A 116 -3.44 4.70 -22.09
N LEU A 117 -3.98 3.53 -21.83
CA LEU A 117 -4.77 3.26 -20.63
C LEU A 117 -3.89 3.14 -19.38
N THR A 118 -3.51 4.28 -18.82
CA THR A 118 -2.80 4.43 -17.55
C THR A 118 -3.58 5.38 -16.64
N ASP A 119 -3.28 5.45 -15.34
CA ASP A 119 -3.99 6.37 -14.43
C ASP A 119 -3.88 7.83 -14.91
N PHE A 120 -2.69 8.20 -15.40
CA PHE A 120 -2.44 9.52 -15.98
C PHE A 120 -3.16 9.73 -17.31
N GLY A 121 -3.13 8.72 -18.20
CA GLY A 121 -3.84 8.76 -19.48
C GLY A 121 -5.35 8.90 -19.31
N ARG A 122 -5.95 8.18 -18.35
CA ARG A 122 -7.37 8.29 -17.99
C ARG A 122 -7.72 9.70 -17.54
N GLU A 123 -6.94 10.26 -16.63
CA GLU A 123 -7.20 11.60 -16.10
C GLU A 123 -7.05 12.69 -17.17
N ILE A 124 -5.97 12.66 -17.96
CA ILE A 124 -5.76 13.63 -19.03
C ILE A 124 -6.86 13.52 -20.08
N ALA A 125 -7.20 12.31 -20.53
CA ALA A 125 -8.25 12.11 -21.52
C ALA A 125 -9.58 12.72 -21.04
N ALA A 126 -9.98 12.43 -19.80
CA ALA A 126 -11.22 12.96 -19.21
C ALA A 126 -11.20 14.49 -19.10
N ARG A 127 -10.10 15.08 -18.61
CA ARG A 127 -9.95 16.53 -18.49
C ARG A 127 -9.97 17.22 -19.85
N THR A 128 -9.19 16.73 -20.81
CA THR A 128 -9.11 17.32 -22.16
C THR A 128 -10.44 17.21 -22.89
N ALA A 129 -11.11 16.06 -22.85
CA ALA A 129 -12.44 15.88 -23.43
C ALA A 129 -13.45 16.87 -22.82
N ARG A 130 -13.42 17.07 -21.50
CA ARG A 130 -14.30 18.03 -20.80
C ARG A 130 -14.02 19.48 -21.18
N ILE A 131 -12.75 19.87 -21.37
CA ILE A 131 -12.38 21.23 -21.82
C ILE A 131 -12.87 21.47 -23.25
N ARG A 132 -12.81 20.46 -24.12
CA ARG A 132 -13.28 20.52 -25.50
C ARG A 132 -14.78 20.28 -25.68
N ASN A 133 -15.49 19.95 -24.60
CA ASN A 133 -16.91 19.57 -24.63
C ASN A 133 -17.19 18.40 -25.61
N ALA A 134 -16.36 17.36 -25.53
CA ALA A 134 -16.36 16.21 -26.43
C ALA A 134 -16.63 14.89 -25.69
N GLY A 135 -17.00 13.85 -26.45
CA GLY A 135 -17.19 12.50 -25.92
C GLY A 135 -15.87 11.77 -25.66
N LEU A 136 -15.88 10.87 -24.67
CA LEU A 136 -14.76 10.00 -24.33
C LEU A 136 -15.23 8.56 -24.24
N ILE A 137 -14.61 7.67 -25.00
CA ILE A 137 -14.77 6.22 -24.84
C ILE A 137 -13.65 5.71 -23.93
N ALA A 138 -14.02 5.20 -22.76
CA ALA A 138 -13.08 4.76 -21.75
C ALA A 138 -12.74 3.27 -21.88
N ASP A 139 -11.51 2.89 -21.57
CA ASP A 139 -11.06 1.50 -21.45
C ASP A 139 -11.29 0.65 -22.72
N CYS A 140 -10.93 1.19 -23.88
CA CYS A 140 -11.09 0.47 -25.15
C CYS A 140 -10.11 -0.70 -25.22
N ALA A 141 -10.62 -1.92 -25.31
CA ALA A 141 -9.86 -3.11 -25.69
C ALA A 141 -9.70 -3.19 -27.22
N GLY A 142 -10.64 -2.63 -27.97
CA GLY A 142 -10.61 -2.56 -29.43
C GLY A 142 -11.14 -1.22 -29.93
N LEU A 143 -10.64 -0.80 -31.10
CA LEU A 143 -11.17 0.33 -31.86
C LEU A 143 -11.28 -0.08 -33.32
N ARG A 144 -12.41 0.22 -33.95
CA ARG A 144 -12.62 -0.03 -35.38
C ARG A 144 -13.37 1.12 -36.02
N VAL A 145 -13.30 1.18 -37.33
CA VAL A 145 -14.08 2.11 -38.15
C VAL A 145 -15.16 1.30 -38.87
N ASP A 146 -16.41 1.73 -38.81
CA ASP A 146 -17.49 1.18 -39.62
C ASP A 146 -18.40 2.28 -40.21
N SER A 147 -19.61 1.92 -40.64
CA SER A 147 -20.59 2.86 -41.19
C SER A 147 -21.04 3.94 -40.21
N ASP A 148 -21.01 3.67 -38.91
CA ASP A 148 -21.44 4.56 -37.83
C ASP A 148 -20.26 5.38 -37.27
N GLY A 149 -19.07 5.23 -37.86
CA GLY A 149 -17.86 5.97 -37.53
C GLY A 149 -16.88 5.18 -36.67
N ILE A 150 -16.31 5.81 -35.65
CA ILE A 150 -15.41 5.14 -34.70
C ILE A 150 -16.23 4.37 -33.68
N ILE A 151 -15.98 3.06 -33.59
CA ILE A 151 -16.55 2.18 -32.58
C ILE A 151 -15.46 1.68 -31.65
N GLY A 152 -15.65 1.90 -30.34
CA GLY A 152 -14.83 1.33 -29.29
C GLY A 152 -15.48 0.10 -28.66
N GLU A 153 -14.68 -0.95 -28.47
CA GLU A 153 -15.07 -2.16 -27.77
C GLU A 153 -14.51 -2.10 -26.34
N CYS A 154 -15.40 -1.92 -25.37
CA CYS A 154 -15.05 -1.65 -23.98
C CYS A 154 -15.57 -2.76 -23.07
N PRO A 155 -14.72 -3.41 -22.25
CA PRO A 155 -15.18 -4.27 -21.19
C PRO A 155 -15.89 -3.42 -20.12
N ALA A 156 -17.10 -3.81 -19.76
CA ALA A 156 -17.92 -3.19 -18.73
C ALA A 156 -18.41 -4.27 -17.74
N TRP A 157 -18.90 -3.85 -16.57
CA TRP A 157 -19.31 -4.77 -15.49
C TRP A 157 -18.22 -5.80 -15.17
N ASP A 158 -17.00 -5.33 -14.86
CA ASP A 158 -15.84 -6.19 -14.56
C ASP A 158 -15.49 -7.19 -15.68
N GLY A 159 -15.76 -6.81 -16.93
CA GLY A 159 -15.49 -7.62 -18.13
C GLY A 159 -16.56 -8.67 -18.44
N GLN A 160 -17.71 -8.64 -17.75
CA GLN A 160 -18.84 -9.51 -18.05
C GLN A 160 -19.58 -9.10 -19.34
N VAL A 161 -19.50 -7.83 -19.71
CA VAL A 161 -20.12 -7.28 -20.92
C VAL A 161 -19.05 -6.63 -21.77
N MET A 162 -19.07 -6.89 -23.07
CA MET A 162 -18.35 -6.09 -24.06
C MET A 162 -19.34 -5.11 -24.67
N ALA A 163 -19.17 -3.82 -24.36
CA ALA A 163 -19.98 -2.74 -24.91
C ALA A 163 -19.33 -2.20 -26.19
N GLU A 164 -20.12 -2.05 -27.25
CA GLU A 164 -19.72 -1.28 -28.43
C GLU A 164 -20.27 0.14 -28.28
N ILE A 165 -19.38 1.13 -28.32
CA ILE A 165 -19.70 2.55 -28.07
C ILE A 165 -19.22 3.37 -29.26
N SER A 166 -20.08 4.23 -29.79
CA SER A 166 -19.75 5.21 -30.83
C SER A 166 -20.01 6.65 -30.36
N PHE A 167 -19.50 7.62 -31.11
CA PHE A 167 -19.74 9.04 -30.84
C PHE A 167 -21.05 9.49 -31.49
N SER A 168 -21.76 10.44 -30.86
CA SER A 168 -22.96 11.03 -31.43
C SER A 168 -22.66 11.87 -32.67
N GLU A 169 -23.65 12.02 -33.55
CA GLU A 169 -23.56 12.91 -34.71
C GLU A 169 -23.13 14.34 -34.32
N GLY A 170 -22.33 14.98 -35.17
CA GLY A 170 -21.80 16.33 -34.93
C GLY A 170 -20.57 16.39 -34.00
N CYS A 171 -20.07 15.24 -33.52
CA CYS A 171 -18.80 15.18 -32.80
C CYS A 171 -17.63 15.48 -33.76
N VAL A 172 -16.91 16.59 -33.51
CA VAL A 172 -15.74 16.98 -34.32
C VAL A 172 -14.50 16.20 -33.92
N THR A 173 -14.26 16.04 -32.61
CA THR A 173 -13.12 15.33 -32.06
C THR A 173 -13.60 14.34 -31.00
N GLY A 174 -13.40 13.06 -31.24
CA GLY A 174 -13.59 12.00 -30.24
C GLY A 174 -12.35 11.81 -29.37
N PHE A 175 -12.54 11.27 -28.16
CA PHE A 175 -11.46 10.89 -27.27
C PHE A 175 -11.60 9.41 -26.92
N ALA A 176 -10.48 8.69 -26.83
CA ALA A 176 -10.50 7.31 -26.35
C ALA A 176 -9.27 6.99 -25.49
N THR A 177 -9.48 6.19 -24.44
CA THR A 177 -8.37 5.54 -23.73
C THR A 177 -8.27 4.09 -24.20
N VAL A 178 -7.06 3.62 -24.52
CA VAL A 178 -6.83 2.37 -25.26
C VAL A 178 -5.88 1.47 -24.48
N GLN A 179 -6.26 0.21 -24.30
CA GLN A 179 -5.41 -0.79 -23.65
C GLN A 179 -4.11 -0.99 -24.47
N PRO A 180 -2.94 -0.69 -23.91
CA PRO A 180 -1.70 -0.65 -24.68
C PRO A 180 -1.19 -2.05 -25.07
N HIS A 181 -1.69 -3.13 -24.47
CA HIS A 181 -1.17 -4.49 -24.67
C HIS A 181 -1.85 -5.26 -25.79
N VAL A 182 -2.92 -4.71 -26.36
CA VAL A 182 -3.60 -5.31 -27.50
C VAL A 182 -2.79 -5.12 -28.78
N HIS A 183 -1.88 -4.14 -28.79
CA HIS A 183 -1.09 -3.76 -29.94
C HIS A 183 0.39 -3.79 -29.59
N SER A 184 1.20 -4.30 -30.52
CA SER A 184 2.66 -4.22 -30.41
C SER A 184 3.19 -3.09 -31.28
N PRO A 185 4.30 -2.44 -30.90
CA PRO A 185 4.92 -1.44 -31.75
C PRO A 185 5.35 -2.10 -33.05
N VAL A 186 5.11 -1.42 -34.18
CA VAL A 186 5.62 -1.88 -35.48
C VAL A 186 6.74 -0.93 -35.91
N ASP A 187 7.94 -1.48 -36.11
CA ASP A 187 9.03 -0.73 -36.75
C ASP A 187 8.65 -0.46 -38.21
N VAL A 188 8.75 0.80 -38.60
CA VAL A 188 8.38 1.27 -39.94
C VAL A 188 9.64 1.81 -40.62
N PRO A 189 10.32 1.00 -41.45
CA PRO A 189 11.48 1.50 -42.17
C PRO A 189 11.04 2.54 -43.23
N GLY A 190 11.59 3.74 -43.14
CA GLY A 190 11.86 4.57 -44.33
C GLY A 190 10.83 5.61 -44.79
N GLU A 191 9.84 6.02 -43.99
CA GLU A 191 9.04 7.22 -44.32
C GLU A 191 9.48 8.43 -43.46
N PRO A 192 9.81 9.58 -44.06
CA PRO A 192 10.16 10.78 -43.30
C PRO A 192 8.90 11.39 -42.70
N GLY A 193 8.60 11.06 -41.44
CA GLY A 193 7.62 11.79 -40.65
C GLY A 193 8.05 13.25 -40.43
N THR A 194 7.08 14.15 -40.26
CA THR A 194 7.36 15.57 -39.99
C THR A 194 7.42 15.84 -38.49
N ILE A 195 8.26 16.78 -38.04
CA ILE A 195 8.29 17.25 -36.66
C ILE A 195 7.89 18.73 -36.65
N GLU A 196 6.87 19.10 -35.87
CA GLU A 196 6.47 20.48 -35.60
C GLU A 196 6.70 20.79 -34.11
N ARG A 197 7.69 21.63 -33.83
CA ARG A 197 7.98 22.10 -32.47
C ARG A 197 7.21 23.38 -32.19
N ILE A 198 6.41 23.35 -31.13
CA ILE A 198 5.51 24.43 -30.71
C ILE A 198 5.98 24.93 -29.35
N GLN A 199 6.51 26.15 -29.32
CA GLN A 199 6.87 26.79 -28.07
C GLN A 199 5.60 27.25 -27.34
N VAL A 200 5.29 26.64 -26.20
CA VAL A 200 4.16 27.07 -25.38
C VAL A 200 4.66 28.23 -24.51
N GLU A 201 4.09 29.43 -24.65
CA GLU A 201 4.56 30.60 -23.90
C GLU A 201 4.21 30.52 -22.40
N ARG A 202 3.00 30.06 -22.09
CA ARG A 202 2.46 30.08 -20.73
C ARG A 202 1.69 28.81 -20.42
N VAL A 203 2.19 28.06 -19.44
CA VAL A 203 1.52 26.87 -18.91
C VAL A 203 0.53 27.30 -17.83
N HIS A 204 -0.76 27.11 -18.12
CA HIS A 204 -1.83 27.42 -17.18
C HIS A 204 -1.86 26.40 -16.04
N GLN A 205 -1.72 26.90 -14.81
CA GLN A 205 -1.85 26.07 -13.60
C GLN A 205 -3.24 26.25 -12.98
N THR A 206 -3.80 25.17 -12.43
CA THR A 206 -5.08 25.24 -11.73
C THR A 206 -4.92 25.96 -10.39
N SER A 207 -5.76 26.97 -10.15
CA SER A 207 -5.78 27.67 -8.86
C SER A 207 -6.14 26.72 -7.72
N GLY A 208 -5.45 26.83 -6.59
CA GLY A 208 -5.67 26.00 -5.40
C GLY A 208 -4.97 24.63 -5.42
N LEU A 209 -4.35 24.20 -6.54
CA LEU A 209 -3.62 22.94 -6.62
C LEU A 209 -2.10 23.16 -6.50
N ARG A 210 -1.52 22.70 -5.38
CA ARG A 210 -0.08 22.80 -5.11
C ARG A 210 0.57 21.41 -5.07
N LEU A 211 1.55 21.18 -5.95
CA LEU A 211 2.44 20.02 -5.86
C LEU A 211 3.39 20.22 -4.66
N LEU A 212 3.35 19.31 -3.70
CA LEU A 212 4.20 19.38 -2.50
C LEU A 212 5.50 18.59 -2.66
N ALA A 213 5.40 17.38 -3.20
CA ALA A 213 6.54 16.50 -3.44
C ALA A 213 6.24 15.57 -4.62
N CYS A 214 7.30 15.11 -5.29
CA CYS A 214 7.29 14.07 -6.29
C CYS A 214 8.60 13.30 -6.15
N SER A 215 8.54 11.98 -6.08
CA SER A 215 9.71 11.11 -6.00
C SER A 215 9.47 9.87 -6.86
N PRO A 216 10.48 9.38 -7.59
CA PRO A 216 10.39 8.07 -8.22
C PRO A 216 10.13 7.00 -7.14
N GLU A 217 9.35 5.99 -7.48
CA GLU A 217 9.18 4.85 -6.58
C GLU A 217 10.54 4.14 -6.41
N PRO A 218 10.95 3.76 -5.18
CA PRO A 218 12.24 3.11 -4.96
C PRO A 218 12.35 1.83 -5.79
N ALA A 219 13.47 1.67 -6.49
CA ALA A 219 13.80 0.43 -7.21
C ALA A 219 13.91 -0.80 -6.30
N GLU A 220 13.92 -0.59 -4.97
CA GLU A 220 14.03 -1.62 -3.94
C GLU A 220 12.78 -2.52 -3.78
N ARG A 221 11.68 -2.26 -4.51
CA ARG A 221 10.69 -3.32 -4.74
C ARG A 221 11.41 -4.44 -5.49
N ARG A 222 11.67 -5.57 -4.82
CA ARG A 222 12.30 -6.74 -5.45
C ARG A 222 11.55 -7.05 -6.73
N MET A 223 12.30 -7.29 -7.82
CA MET A 223 11.71 -7.78 -9.06
C MET A 223 10.85 -8.99 -8.71
N LEU A 224 9.58 -8.94 -9.10
CA LEU A 224 8.61 -9.99 -8.79
C LEU A 224 9.10 -11.36 -9.29
N GLU A 225 9.85 -11.34 -10.39
CA GLU A 225 10.50 -12.47 -11.05
C GLU A 225 11.57 -13.16 -10.17
N GLU A 226 12.23 -12.42 -9.28
CA GLU A 226 13.29 -12.90 -8.39
C GLU A 226 12.79 -13.21 -6.97
N ALA A 227 11.50 -12.98 -6.70
CA ALA A 227 10.93 -13.15 -5.39
C ALA A 227 10.93 -14.62 -4.96
N LYS A 228 11.54 -14.92 -3.80
CA LYS A 228 11.51 -16.27 -3.20
C LYS A 228 10.10 -16.68 -2.74
N THR A 229 9.28 -15.71 -2.36
CA THR A 229 7.89 -15.95 -1.97
C THR A 229 7.00 -14.92 -2.64
N VAL A 230 5.91 -15.40 -3.25
CA VAL A 230 4.94 -14.55 -3.95
C VAL A 230 3.54 -14.86 -3.42
N VAL A 231 2.77 -13.81 -3.12
CA VAL A 231 1.37 -13.93 -2.72
C VAL A 231 0.50 -13.32 -3.81
N VAL A 232 -0.22 -14.17 -4.54
CA VAL A 232 -1.04 -13.80 -5.69
C VAL A 232 -2.51 -13.66 -5.28
N GLY A 233 -3.11 -12.52 -5.59
CA GLY A 233 -4.56 -12.30 -5.47
C GLY A 233 -5.32 -12.46 -6.78
N GLY A 234 -6.55 -12.96 -6.69
CA GLY A 234 -7.49 -13.06 -7.82
C GLY A 234 -8.83 -12.39 -7.59
N ALA A 235 -9.69 -12.46 -8.63
CA ALA A 235 -11.04 -11.89 -8.61
C ALA A 235 -11.89 -12.35 -7.43
N GLY A 236 -11.63 -13.55 -6.89
CA GLY A 236 -12.35 -14.10 -5.74
C GLY A 236 -12.21 -13.29 -4.45
N LEU A 237 -11.30 -12.31 -4.39
CA LEU A 237 -11.15 -11.37 -3.28
C LEU A 237 -12.23 -10.27 -3.29
N GLY A 238 -12.83 -10.01 -4.45
CA GLY A 238 -14.02 -9.19 -4.63
C GLY A 238 -13.81 -7.67 -4.72
N ASN A 239 -12.90 -7.09 -3.93
CA ASN A 239 -12.60 -5.65 -3.97
C ASN A 239 -11.19 -5.32 -3.45
N MET A 240 -10.80 -4.04 -3.53
CA MET A 240 -9.50 -3.54 -3.06
C MET A 240 -9.26 -3.81 -1.56
N GLU A 241 -10.32 -3.74 -0.74
CA GLU A 241 -10.24 -4.06 0.70
C GLU A 241 -9.91 -5.54 0.93
N GLY A 242 -10.59 -6.45 0.22
CA GLY A 242 -10.29 -7.87 0.23
C GLY A 242 -8.87 -8.16 -0.29
N PHE A 243 -8.43 -7.44 -1.30
CA PHE A 243 -7.05 -7.51 -1.80
C PHE A 243 -6.02 -7.04 -0.77
N GLY A 244 -6.40 -6.18 0.19
CA GLY A 244 -5.58 -5.83 1.35
C GLY A 244 -5.10 -7.03 2.15
N LEU A 245 -5.87 -8.12 2.22
CA LEU A 245 -5.47 -9.37 2.89
C LEU A 245 -4.26 -10.03 2.20
N VAL A 246 -4.14 -9.90 0.88
CA VAL A 246 -2.99 -10.40 0.11
C VAL A 246 -1.73 -9.61 0.49
N ARG A 247 -1.85 -8.28 0.58
CA ARG A 247 -0.75 -7.39 1.00
C ARG A 247 -0.29 -7.71 2.42
N GLN A 248 -1.23 -7.91 3.34
CA GLN A 248 -0.93 -8.27 4.72
C GLN A 248 -0.25 -9.64 4.84
N LEU A 249 -0.68 -10.65 4.07
CA LEU A 249 -0.03 -11.95 4.09
C LEU A 249 1.37 -11.87 3.48
N ALA A 250 1.55 -11.19 2.34
CA ALA A 250 2.84 -10.98 1.70
C ALA A 250 3.84 -10.35 2.68
N ALA A 251 3.42 -9.28 3.35
CA ALA A 251 4.19 -8.65 4.42
C ALA A 251 4.56 -9.63 5.54
N ALA A 252 3.59 -10.42 6.03
CA ALA A 252 3.82 -11.38 7.11
C ALA A 252 4.79 -12.50 6.72
N VAL A 253 4.78 -12.97 5.48
CA VAL A 253 5.71 -14.01 4.99
C VAL A 253 7.02 -13.44 4.44
N GLY A 254 7.16 -12.12 4.36
CA GLY A 254 8.30 -11.45 3.74
C GLY A 254 8.36 -11.57 2.21
N GLY A 255 7.24 -11.91 1.57
CA GLY A 255 7.12 -12.11 0.11
C GLY A 255 6.66 -10.87 -0.65
N GLU A 256 6.61 -10.99 -1.98
CA GLU A 256 6.11 -9.95 -2.88
C GLU A 256 4.62 -10.17 -3.21
N VAL A 257 3.89 -9.08 -3.44
CA VAL A 257 2.48 -9.11 -3.83
C VAL A 257 2.38 -9.21 -5.35
N ALA A 258 1.49 -10.07 -5.82
CA ALA A 258 1.13 -10.18 -7.23
C ALA A 258 -0.37 -10.35 -7.42
N ALA A 259 -0.81 -10.28 -8.67
CA ALA A 259 -2.19 -10.55 -9.02
C ALA A 259 -2.35 -11.25 -10.37
N THR A 260 -3.52 -11.85 -10.52
CA THR A 260 -4.06 -12.21 -11.83
C THR A 260 -4.61 -10.96 -12.56
N ARG A 261 -4.98 -11.10 -13.83
CA ARG A 261 -5.49 -9.98 -14.64
C ARG A 261 -6.67 -9.20 -14.02
N PRO A 262 -7.71 -9.82 -13.41
CA PRO A 262 -8.87 -9.06 -12.95
C PRO A 262 -8.56 -8.00 -11.87
N PRO A 263 -7.83 -8.29 -10.76
CA PRO A 263 -7.42 -7.25 -9.82
C PRO A 263 -6.61 -6.09 -10.43
N VAL A 264 -5.86 -6.34 -11.50
CA VAL A 264 -5.08 -5.32 -12.22
C VAL A 264 -6.01 -4.43 -13.04
N LEU A 265 -6.93 -5.03 -13.79
CA LEU A 265 -7.95 -4.27 -14.55
C LEU A 265 -8.87 -3.46 -13.63
N GLN A 266 -9.10 -3.95 -12.41
CA GLN A 266 -9.87 -3.25 -11.38
C GLN A 266 -9.03 -2.28 -10.53
N HIS A 267 -7.76 -2.07 -10.87
CA HIS A 267 -6.85 -1.13 -10.20
C HIS A 267 -6.62 -1.39 -8.71
N TRP A 268 -6.70 -2.65 -8.25
CA TRP A 268 -6.37 -3.00 -6.86
C TRP A 268 -4.85 -3.08 -6.64
N ILE A 269 -4.10 -3.28 -7.72
CA ILE A 269 -2.66 -3.39 -7.77
C ILE A 269 -2.16 -2.95 -9.14
N GLU A 270 -0.90 -2.53 -9.19
CA GLU A 270 -0.24 -2.08 -10.40
C GLU A 270 0.02 -3.24 -11.36
N GLU A 271 0.06 -2.93 -12.66
CA GLU A 271 0.19 -3.94 -13.72
C GLU A 271 1.54 -4.66 -13.72
N GLU A 272 2.58 -4.01 -13.21
CA GLU A 272 3.91 -4.56 -12.92
C GLU A 272 3.82 -5.84 -12.08
N ARG A 273 2.73 -6.00 -11.35
CA ARG A 273 2.48 -7.13 -10.44
C ARG A 273 1.58 -8.21 -11.06
N MET A 274 1.20 -8.07 -12.33
CA MET A 274 0.39 -9.05 -13.06
C MET A 274 1.20 -10.29 -13.43
N ILE A 275 0.69 -11.47 -13.10
CA ILE A 275 1.27 -12.76 -13.49
C ILE A 275 0.39 -13.45 -14.53
N GLY A 276 1.01 -14.01 -15.56
CA GLY A 276 0.38 -14.83 -16.58
C GLY A 276 1.03 -14.69 -17.95
N GLN A 277 0.41 -15.29 -18.97
CA GLN A 277 0.91 -15.32 -20.36
C GLN A 277 1.17 -13.92 -20.94
N THR A 278 0.34 -12.94 -20.58
CA THR A 278 0.48 -11.54 -20.99
C THR A 278 1.07 -10.65 -19.88
N GLY A 279 1.52 -11.26 -18.78
CA GLY A 279 2.15 -10.59 -17.65
C GLY A 279 3.53 -11.16 -17.40
N LYS A 280 3.96 -11.15 -16.14
CA LYS A 280 5.24 -11.72 -15.73
C LYS A 280 5.14 -13.21 -15.49
N THR A 281 6.25 -13.90 -15.71
CA THR A 281 6.47 -15.28 -15.26
C THR A 281 7.37 -15.25 -14.03
N VAL A 282 6.99 -15.97 -12.98
CA VAL A 282 7.70 -15.98 -11.69
C VAL A 282 8.12 -17.40 -11.33
N ARG A 283 9.22 -17.52 -10.58
CA ARG A 283 9.79 -18.81 -10.16
C ARG A 283 10.08 -18.87 -8.65
N PRO A 284 9.09 -18.63 -7.77
CA PRO A 284 9.31 -18.59 -6.34
C PRO A 284 9.51 -19.99 -5.73
N ASP A 285 10.15 -20.02 -4.57
CA ASP A 285 10.19 -21.22 -3.72
C ASP A 285 8.81 -21.51 -3.12
N LEU A 286 8.03 -20.47 -2.81
CA LEU A 286 6.68 -20.58 -2.26
C LEU A 286 5.73 -19.57 -2.91
N LEU A 287 4.61 -20.05 -3.43
CA LEU A 287 3.56 -19.22 -4.02
C LEU A 287 2.23 -19.46 -3.32
N PHE A 288 1.60 -18.39 -2.84
CA PHE A 288 0.20 -18.42 -2.43
C PHE A 288 -0.69 -17.94 -3.58
N SER A 289 -1.75 -18.68 -3.90
CA SER A 289 -2.74 -18.31 -4.91
C SER A 289 -4.11 -18.19 -4.25
N ILE A 290 -4.59 -16.95 -4.07
CA ILE A 290 -5.73 -16.65 -3.22
C ILE A 290 -6.88 -16.10 -4.06
N GLY A 291 -8.01 -16.80 -4.08
CA GLY A 291 -9.19 -16.39 -4.83
C GLY A 291 -8.96 -16.37 -6.36
N THR A 292 -8.06 -17.20 -6.87
CA THR A 292 -7.77 -17.35 -8.31
C THR A 292 -8.50 -18.57 -8.87
N SER A 293 -9.01 -18.49 -10.11
CA SER A 293 -9.66 -19.63 -10.76
C SER A 293 -8.67 -20.66 -11.31
N GLY A 294 -7.41 -20.28 -11.56
CA GLY A 294 -6.42 -21.15 -12.20
C GLY A 294 -6.56 -21.23 -13.72
N ALA A 295 -6.97 -20.13 -14.37
CA ALA A 295 -7.00 -20.05 -15.83
C ALA A 295 -5.62 -20.35 -16.44
N VAL A 296 -5.57 -21.04 -17.58
CA VAL A 296 -4.34 -21.49 -18.25
C VAL A 296 -3.34 -20.34 -18.47
N GLN A 297 -3.86 -19.15 -18.81
CA GLN A 297 -3.04 -17.97 -19.00
C GLN A 297 -2.33 -17.56 -17.72
N TYR A 298 -2.98 -17.65 -16.56
CA TYR A 298 -2.35 -17.37 -15.27
C TYR A 298 -1.38 -18.48 -14.88
N THR A 299 -1.80 -19.74 -14.97
CA THR A 299 -0.99 -20.88 -14.51
C THR A 299 0.30 -21.03 -15.31
N ALA A 300 0.31 -20.62 -16.58
CA ALA A 300 1.54 -20.54 -17.39
C ALA A 300 2.62 -19.65 -16.77
N GLY A 301 2.24 -18.58 -16.06
CA GLY A 301 3.17 -17.65 -15.40
C GLY A 301 3.68 -18.14 -14.04
N ILE A 302 3.17 -19.24 -13.50
CA ILE A 302 3.56 -19.81 -12.20
C ILE A 302 4.00 -21.28 -12.28
N ALA A 303 4.08 -21.84 -13.49
CA ALA A 303 4.32 -23.26 -13.71
C ALA A 303 5.65 -23.77 -13.11
N GLU A 304 6.61 -22.87 -12.91
CA GLU A 304 7.93 -23.17 -12.35
C GLU A 304 8.06 -22.83 -10.85
N ALA A 305 6.96 -22.50 -10.16
CA ALA A 305 6.96 -22.35 -8.71
C ALA A 305 7.18 -23.71 -8.02
N LYS A 306 8.03 -23.75 -6.99
CA LYS A 306 8.36 -25.03 -6.30
C LYS A 306 7.25 -25.54 -5.39
N THR A 307 6.49 -24.64 -4.78
CA THR A 307 5.37 -25.00 -3.91
C THR A 307 4.24 -23.99 -4.08
N ILE A 308 3.06 -24.46 -4.47
CA ILE A 308 1.87 -23.66 -4.71
C ILE A 308 0.83 -24.01 -3.63
N VAL A 309 0.45 -23.01 -2.85
CA VAL A 309 -0.64 -23.06 -1.86
C VAL A 309 -1.85 -22.31 -2.42
N ALA A 310 -2.91 -23.02 -2.77
CA ALA A 310 -4.14 -22.43 -3.29
C ALA A 310 -5.23 -22.30 -2.22
N ILE A 311 -5.87 -21.14 -2.15
CA ILE A 311 -7.01 -20.87 -1.26
C ILE A 311 -8.17 -20.41 -2.13
N ASN A 312 -9.20 -21.24 -2.25
CA ASN A 312 -10.40 -20.92 -3.02
C ASN A 312 -11.66 -21.48 -2.34
N ARG A 313 -12.79 -20.77 -2.46
CA ARG A 313 -14.08 -21.23 -1.95
C ARG A 313 -14.69 -22.37 -2.78
N ASP A 314 -14.38 -22.43 -4.07
CA ASP A 314 -14.89 -23.44 -4.98
C ASP A 314 -13.96 -24.66 -4.98
N PRO A 315 -14.39 -25.82 -4.45
CA PRO A 315 -13.58 -27.04 -4.43
C PRO A 315 -13.20 -27.57 -5.82
N ASN A 316 -13.92 -27.14 -6.88
CA ASN A 316 -13.66 -27.57 -8.25
C ASN A 316 -12.80 -26.58 -9.04
N ALA A 317 -12.26 -25.54 -8.40
CA ALA A 317 -11.46 -24.53 -9.07
C ALA A 317 -10.22 -25.15 -9.74
N PRO A 318 -9.97 -24.89 -11.05
CA PRO A 318 -8.82 -25.41 -11.78
C PRO A 318 -7.45 -25.17 -11.12
N ILE A 319 -7.32 -24.12 -10.32
CA ILE A 319 -6.08 -23.84 -9.57
C ILE A 319 -5.65 -25.03 -8.69
N PHE A 320 -6.58 -25.84 -8.18
CA PHE A 320 -6.25 -27.00 -7.37
C PHE A 320 -5.57 -28.13 -8.16
N GLN A 321 -5.64 -28.12 -9.50
CA GLN A 321 -4.96 -29.12 -10.33
C GLN A 321 -3.43 -28.88 -10.39
N VAL A 322 -3.00 -27.64 -10.15
CA VAL A 322 -1.57 -27.26 -10.17
C VAL A 322 -1.04 -26.93 -8.77
N ALA A 323 -1.89 -26.94 -7.74
CA ALA A 323 -1.50 -26.62 -6.38
C ALA A 323 -0.96 -27.85 -5.65
N ASP A 324 0.14 -27.69 -4.92
CA ASP A 324 0.67 -28.72 -4.01
C ASP A 324 -0.18 -28.82 -2.73
N LEU A 325 -0.75 -27.69 -2.29
CA LEU A 325 -1.58 -27.58 -1.10
C LEU A 325 -2.85 -26.80 -1.41
N GLY A 326 -4.01 -27.44 -1.32
CA GLY A 326 -5.32 -26.81 -1.54
C GLY A 326 -6.09 -26.59 -0.24
N VAL A 327 -6.59 -25.37 -0.02
CA VAL A 327 -7.50 -25.03 1.07
C VAL A 327 -8.83 -24.58 0.48
N VAL A 328 -9.88 -25.35 0.76
CA VAL A 328 -11.26 -25.00 0.38
C VAL A 328 -11.87 -24.13 1.48
N ALA A 329 -11.83 -22.82 1.30
CA ALA A 329 -12.36 -21.86 2.28
C ALA A 329 -12.66 -20.51 1.63
N ASP A 330 -13.55 -19.72 2.26
CA ASP A 330 -13.71 -18.32 1.93
C ASP A 330 -12.48 -17.53 2.40
N ALA A 331 -11.78 -16.91 1.45
CA ALA A 331 -10.60 -16.09 1.71
C ALA A 331 -10.87 -15.01 2.77
N LYS A 332 -12.05 -14.39 2.79
CA LYS A 332 -12.37 -13.32 3.77
C LYS A 332 -12.41 -13.81 5.22
N THR A 333 -12.72 -15.09 5.43
CA THR A 333 -12.77 -15.69 6.77
C THR A 333 -11.47 -16.38 7.16
N PHE A 334 -10.83 -17.06 6.20
CA PHE A 334 -9.64 -17.85 6.46
C PHE A 334 -8.36 -17.01 6.51
N MET A 335 -8.23 -16.00 5.64
CA MET A 335 -7.01 -15.18 5.55
C MET A 335 -6.69 -14.44 6.85
N PRO A 336 -7.63 -13.81 7.57
CA PRO A 336 -7.33 -13.19 8.86
C PRO A 336 -6.69 -14.16 9.87
N LEU A 337 -7.18 -15.40 9.93
CA LEU A 337 -6.65 -16.45 10.82
C LEU A 337 -5.25 -16.88 10.40
N LEU A 338 -5.04 -17.08 9.10
CA LEU A 338 -3.73 -17.42 8.55
C LEU A 338 -2.71 -16.31 8.81
N ILE A 339 -3.06 -15.06 8.53
CA ILE A 339 -2.20 -13.89 8.74
C ILE A 339 -1.82 -13.77 10.22
N ALA A 340 -2.78 -13.85 11.14
CA ALA A 340 -2.51 -13.81 12.57
C ALA A 340 -1.54 -14.92 13.01
N ARG A 341 -1.76 -16.14 12.51
CA ARG A 341 -0.89 -17.28 12.83
C ARG A 341 0.52 -17.12 12.26
N THR A 342 0.64 -16.59 11.05
CA THR A 342 1.91 -16.26 10.40
C THR A 342 2.66 -15.19 11.19
N LYS A 343 2.00 -14.08 11.54
CA LYS A 343 2.58 -13.01 12.38
C LYS A 343 3.12 -13.56 13.71
N ASN A 344 2.34 -14.39 14.41
CA ASN A 344 2.78 -15.03 15.65
C ASN A 344 4.03 -15.89 15.44
N THR A 345 4.06 -16.68 14.37
CA THR A 345 5.19 -17.57 14.07
C THR A 345 6.45 -16.78 13.72
N VAL A 346 6.30 -15.68 12.98
CA VAL A 346 7.39 -14.77 12.61
C VAL A 346 7.95 -14.10 13.86
N MET A 347 7.10 -13.49 14.68
CA MET A 347 7.52 -12.84 15.93
C MET A 347 8.25 -13.80 16.86
N ARG A 348 7.78 -15.05 16.97
CA ARG A 348 8.47 -16.07 17.73
C ARG A 348 9.85 -16.40 17.16
N ARG A 349 9.98 -16.59 15.85
CA ARG A 349 11.28 -16.84 15.22
C ARG A 349 12.25 -15.67 15.41
N LEU A 350 11.76 -14.44 15.33
CA LEU A 350 12.54 -13.23 15.62
C LEU A 350 13.03 -13.21 17.07
N ALA A 351 12.18 -13.60 18.01
CA ALA A 351 12.54 -13.72 19.43
C ALA A 351 13.60 -14.80 19.69
N ASP A 352 13.42 -15.98 19.09
CA ASP A 352 14.33 -17.11 19.24
C ASP A 352 15.74 -16.76 18.69
N ALA A 353 15.80 -16.04 17.57
CA ALA A 353 17.06 -15.57 16.97
C ALA A 353 17.82 -14.55 17.83
N LEU A 354 17.11 -13.72 18.61
CA LEU A 354 17.73 -12.72 19.50
C LEU A 354 18.14 -13.29 20.88
N ARG A 355 17.60 -14.44 21.28
CA ARG A 355 17.94 -15.12 22.54
C ARG A 355 19.20 -15.96 22.45
N HIS A 356 19.49 -16.49 21.26
CA HIS A 356 20.72 -17.21 21.02
C HIS A 356 21.78 -16.14 20.69
N ASP A 357 22.86 -16.13 21.46
CA ASP A 357 23.96 -15.14 21.42
C ASP A 357 24.84 -15.30 20.15
N GLU A 358 24.21 -15.50 19.00
CA GLU A 358 24.82 -15.46 17.69
C GLU A 358 24.47 -14.13 17.02
N ALA A 359 24.94 -13.04 17.62
CA ALA A 359 24.95 -11.70 17.01
C ALA A 359 25.67 -11.68 15.64
N ALA A 360 26.39 -12.75 15.28
CA ALA A 360 26.99 -12.97 13.97
C ALA A 360 26.00 -13.50 12.91
N GLN A 361 24.96 -14.25 13.29
CA GLN A 361 24.03 -14.89 12.34
C GLN A 361 22.76 -14.06 12.07
N ALA A 362 22.41 -13.14 12.98
CA ALA A 362 21.30 -12.19 12.77
C ALA A 362 21.54 -11.25 11.57
N ARG A 363 22.82 -10.95 11.23
CA ARG A 363 23.18 -10.16 10.04
C ARG A 363 22.89 -10.86 8.71
N GLU A 364 22.75 -12.20 8.71
CA GLU A 364 22.41 -12.97 7.50
C GLU A 364 20.89 -13.07 7.27
N VAL A 365 20.07 -12.68 8.26
CA VAL A 365 18.61 -12.82 8.21
C VAL A 365 17.98 -11.44 8.42
N GLY A 366 17.67 -10.74 7.32
CA GLY A 366 17.05 -9.40 7.29
C GLY A 366 15.91 -9.22 8.29
N PHE A 367 16.27 -8.79 9.50
CA PHE A 367 15.40 -8.69 10.66
C PHE A 367 14.66 -7.36 10.59
N GLY A 368 15.40 -6.29 10.36
CA GLY A 368 14.88 -4.95 10.07
C GLY A 368 13.96 -4.95 8.86
N GLU A 369 14.35 -5.63 7.78
CA GLU A 369 13.53 -5.75 6.57
C GLU A 369 12.15 -6.37 6.87
N LYS A 370 12.09 -7.40 7.73
CA LYS A 370 10.81 -8.04 8.10
C LYS A 370 9.92 -7.11 8.92
N ILE A 371 10.50 -6.31 9.82
CA ILE A 371 9.75 -5.31 10.59
C ILE A 371 9.20 -4.24 9.65
N GLY A 372 10.02 -3.75 8.71
CA GLY A 372 9.60 -2.80 7.67
C GLY A 372 8.45 -3.34 6.84
N LYS A 373 8.54 -4.58 6.34
CA LYS A 373 7.46 -5.23 5.58
C LYS A 373 6.17 -5.36 6.39
N LEU A 374 6.25 -5.77 7.66
CA LEU A 374 5.07 -5.84 8.53
C LEU A 374 4.41 -4.48 8.74
N ARG A 375 5.20 -3.41 8.89
CA ARG A 375 4.73 -2.03 8.99
C ARG A 375 4.01 -1.59 7.72
N GLU A 376 4.65 -1.77 6.57
CA GLU A 376 4.09 -1.40 5.26
C GLU A 376 2.82 -2.19 4.94
N GLY A 377 2.76 -3.46 5.33
CA GLY A 377 1.57 -4.30 5.19
C GLY A 377 0.36 -3.83 6.01
N GLN A 378 0.57 -3.08 7.10
CA GLN A 378 -0.49 -2.39 7.87
C GLN A 378 -0.80 -1.00 7.31
N GLY A 379 -0.08 -0.52 6.28
CA GLY A 379 -0.19 0.84 5.76
C GLY A 379 0.38 1.90 6.72
N TRP A 380 1.29 1.52 7.63
CA TRP A 380 1.84 2.43 8.64
C TRP A 380 3.09 3.15 8.15
N SER A 381 3.21 4.44 8.49
CA SER A 381 4.48 5.16 8.36
C SER A 381 5.42 4.82 9.52
N ARG A 382 6.70 5.19 9.42
CA ARG A 382 7.66 4.98 10.52
C ARG A 382 7.23 5.75 11.77
N GLU A 383 6.61 6.91 11.60
CA GLU A 383 6.02 7.70 12.68
C GLU A 383 4.88 6.96 13.35
N SER A 384 3.97 6.34 12.58
CA SER A 384 2.87 5.56 13.15
C SER A 384 3.37 4.35 13.95
N LEU A 385 4.41 3.66 13.48
CA LEU A 385 4.99 2.54 14.22
C LEU A 385 5.75 3.02 15.47
N ALA A 386 6.45 4.15 15.38
CA ALA A 386 7.13 4.78 16.49
C ALA A 386 6.13 5.17 17.60
N GLU A 387 5.01 5.78 17.24
CA GLU A 387 3.92 6.10 18.17
C GLU A 387 3.34 4.83 18.82
N ALA A 388 2.99 3.82 18.01
CA ALA A 388 2.43 2.56 18.49
C ALA A 388 3.37 1.75 19.40
N THR A 389 4.69 2.00 19.33
CA THR A 389 5.71 1.29 20.13
C THR A 389 6.37 2.18 21.20
N GLY A 390 5.96 3.46 21.30
CA GLY A 390 6.58 4.45 22.19
C GLY A 390 8.08 4.63 21.93
N GLN A 391 8.48 4.72 20.66
CA GLN A 391 9.85 4.95 20.18
C GLN A 391 9.92 6.19 19.29
N THR A 392 11.11 6.54 18.79
CA THR A 392 11.28 7.62 17.81
C THR A 392 11.29 7.07 16.38
N PRO A 393 10.89 7.86 15.36
CA PRO A 393 11.00 7.46 13.95
C PRO A 393 12.43 7.08 13.55
N ASP A 394 13.44 7.78 14.09
CA ASP A 394 14.86 7.48 13.88
C ASP A 394 15.25 6.11 14.44
N PHE A 395 14.74 5.75 15.62
CA PHE A 395 14.96 4.42 16.19
C PHE A 395 14.34 3.33 15.32
N ILE A 396 13.12 3.55 14.82
CA ILE A 396 12.47 2.62 13.88
C ILE A 396 13.29 2.47 12.60
N ALA A 397 13.79 3.58 12.05
CA ALA A 397 14.64 3.56 10.86
C ALA A 397 15.92 2.74 11.07
N GLN A 398 16.61 2.93 12.20
CA GLN A 398 17.83 2.19 12.57
C GLN A 398 17.56 0.70 12.81
N VAL A 399 16.38 0.35 13.32
CA VAL A 399 15.98 -1.06 13.45
C VAL A 399 15.68 -1.67 12.08
N GLU A 400 14.98 -0.94 11.20
CA GLU A 400 14.63 -1.41 9.85
C GLU A 400 15.83 -1.57 8.93
N SER A 401 16.88 -0.76 9.12
CA SER A 401 18.16 -0.86 8.39
C SER A 401 19.13 -1.89 8.99
N ASP A 402 18.75 -2.58 10.07
CA ASP A 402 19.64 -3.47 10.84
C ASP A 402 20.89 -2.75 11.41
N ASP A 403 20.86 -1.42 11.55
CA ASP A 403 21.93 -0.61 12.16
C ASP A 403 22.05 -0.85 13.66
N ILE A 404 20.91 -1.10 14.32
CA ILE A 404 20.85 -1.42 15.76
C ILE A 404 20.07 -2.70 15.99
N SER A 405 20.53 -3.50 16.95
CA SER A 405 19.75 -4.62 17.48
C SER A 405 18.79 -4.09 18.55
N PRO A 406 17.46 -4.23 18.38
CA PRO A 406 16.52 -3.68 19.35
C PRO A 406 16.49 -4.51 20.64
N PRO A 407 16.20 -3.88 21.79
CA PRO A 407 16.03 -4.60 23.05
C PRO A 407 14.75 -5.45 23.03
N VAL A 408 14.73 -6.54 23.82
CA VAL A 408 13.55 -7.42 23.96
C VAL A 408 12.27 -6.64 24.35
N SER A 409 12.42 -5.56 25.13
CA SER A 409 11.31 -4.67 25.49
C SER A 409 10.63 -4.02 24.27
N PHE A 410 11.39 -3.72 23.21
CA PHE A 410 10.83 -3.22 21.97
C PHE A 410 10.01 -4.29 21.24
N LEU A 411 10.46 -5.54 21.20
CA LEU A 411 9.72 -6.64 20.58
C LEU A 411 8.36 -6.91 21.25
N VAL A 412 8.31 -6.77 22.58
CA VAL A 412 7.05 -6.93 23.33
C VAL A 412 6.05 -5.84 22.94
N ARG A 413 6.51 -4.60 22.78
CA ARG A 413 5.67 -3.49 22.29
C ARG A 413 5.29 -3.67 20.83
N LEU A 414 6.22 -4.16 20.01
CA LEU A 414 5.99 -4.48 18.60
C LEU A 414 4.89 -5.53 18.45
N ALA A 415 4.93 -6.57 19.28
CA ALA A 415 3.90 -7.60 19.33
C ALA A 415 2.53 -7.02 19.69
N GLY A 416 2.47 -6.16 20.73
CA GLY A 416 1.27 -5.41 21.07
C GLY A 416 0.72 -4.58 19.91
N ALA A 417 1.59 -3.82 19.25
CA ALA A 417 1.23 -2.99 18.09
C ALA A 417 0.67 -3.81 16.93
N PHE A 418 1.23 -5.00 16.65
CA PHE A 418 0.72 -5.88 15.58
C PHE A 418 -0.43 -6.81 16.02
N GLY A 419 -0.96 -6.68 17.24
CA GLY A 419 -2.04 -7.51 17.76
C GLY A 419 -1.64 -8.97 18.02
N VAL A 420 -0.34 -9.21 18.25
CA VAL A 420 0.24 -10.52 18.58
C VAL A 420 0.33 -10.66 20.10
N ASP A 421 -0.17 -11.77 20.63
CA ASP A 421 -0.06 -12.07 22.07
C ASP A 421 1.42 -12.08 22.50
N PRO A 422 1.85 -11.25 23.46
CA PRO A 422 3.21 -11.29 24.02
C PRO A 422 3.59 -12.66 24.60
N GLY A 423 2.61 -13.49 24.96
CA GLY A 423 2.82 -14.90 25.32
C GLY A 423 3.50 -15.72 24.22
N THR A 424 3.42 -15.29 22.96
CA THR A 424 4.08 -15.91 21.78
C THR A 424 5.61 -15.99 21.92
N PHE A 425 6.21 -15.15 22.76
CA PHE A 425 7.64 -15.13 23.04
C PHE A 425 8.06 -16.22 24.04
N LEU A 426 7.13 -16.89 24.71
CA LEU A 426 7.43 -17.90 25.73
C LEU A 426 7.37 -19.30 25.10
N HIS A 427 8.29 -20.19 25.47
CA HIS A 427 8.23 -21.60 25.09
C HIS A 427 6.97 -22.25 25.70
N LYS A 428 6.49 -23.35 25.09
CA LYS A 428 5.29 -24.07 25.58
C LYS A 428 5.41 -24.49 27.05
N GLU A 429 6.62 -24.84 27.48
CA GLU A 429 6.96 -25.20 28.86
C GLU A 429 6.90 -23.97 29.79
N GLU A 430 7.43 -22.82 29.36
CA GLU A 430 7.34 -21.55 30.08
C GLU A 430 5.90 -21.03 30.16
N GLN A 431 5.11 -21.17 29.09
CA GLN A 431 3.68 -20.83 29.09
C GLN A 431 2.88 -21.73 30.06
N ALA A 432 3.23 -23.01 30.16
CA ALA A 432 2.63 -23.95 31.10
C ALA A 432 3.03 -23.63 32.55
N VAL A 433 4.32 -23.35 32.80
CA VAL A 433 4.84 -22.92 34.10
C VAL A 433 4.25 -21.57 34.53
N ILE A 434 4.05 -20.61 33.63
CA ILE A 434 3.43 -19.31 33.94
C ILE A 434 1.92 -19.44 34.20
N ARG A 435 1.22 -20.37 33.54
CA ARG A 435 -0.17 -20.69 33.89
C ARG A 435 -0.27 -21.26 35.31
N ASP A 436 0.66 -22.12 35.69
CA ASP A 436 0.72 -22.73 37.03
C ASP A 436 1.20 -21.73 38.10
N GLN A 437 2.15 -20.86 37.76
CA GLN A 437 2.62 -19.76 38.60
C GLN A 437 1.60 -18.63 38.75
N ARG A 438 0.71 -18.37 37.78
CA ARG A 438 -0.38 -17.40 37.94
C ARG A 438 -1.42 -17.88 38.97
N ALA A 439 -1.69 -19.18 39.01
CA ALA A 439 -2.53 -19.79 40.05
C ALA A 439 -1.85 -19.75 41.44
N GLN A 440 -0.54 -20.02 41.51
CA GLN A 440 0.21 -19.96 42.77
C GLN A 440 0.52 -18.52 43.25
N ALA A 441 0.77 -17.57 42.35
CA ALA A 441 1.02 -16.16 42.69
C ALA A 441 -0.24 -15.49 43.25
N PHE A 442 -1.43 -15.89 42.81
CA PHE A 442 -2.70 -15.47 43.41
C PHE A 442 -2.82 -15.92 44.88
N ILE A 443 -2.41 -17.16 45.17
CA ILE A 443 -2.43 -17.75 46.53
C ILE A 443 -1.32 -17.17 47.43
N LYS A 444 -0.15 -16.82 46.88
CA LYS A 444 0.95 -16.22 47.64
C LYS A 444 0.73 -14.73 47.95
N ARG A 445 -0.01 -14.00 47.10
CA ARG A 445 -0.28 -12.56 47.24
C ARG A 445 -1.39 -12.22 48.22
N THR A 446 -2.32 -13.14 48.48
CA THR A 446 -3.42 -12.96 49.46
C THR A 446 -3.01 -13.14 50.92
N ARG A 447 -1.73 -13.39 51.21
CA ARG A 447 -1.20 -13.57 52.58
C ARG A 447 -0.38 -12.40 53.14
N SER A 448 -0.19 -11.33 52.37
CA SER A 448 0.41 -10.09 52.89
C SER A 448 -0.71 -9.17 53.39
N TYR A 449 -0.77 -8.97 54.71
CA TYR A 449 -1.84 -8.31 55.49
C TYR A 449 -2.25 -6.87 55.06
N SER A 450 -1.68 -6.30 54.00
CA SER A 450 -1.88 -4.92 53.57
C SER A 450 -2.87 -4.72 52.41
N TYR A 451 -3.33 -5.78 51.75
CA TYR A 451 -4.31 -5.70 50.63
C TYR A 451 -5.52 -6.60 50.87
N GLN A 452 -6.70 -6.00 51.01
CA GLN A 452 -7.98 -6.70 50.96
C GLN A 452 -8.68 -6.40 49.63
N THR A 453 -9.00 -7.43 48.84
CA THR A 453 -9.73 -7.27 47.58
C THR A 453 -11.21 -7.00 47.88
N LEU A 454 -11.77 -5.94 47.29
CA LEU A 454 -13.18 -5.57 47.45
C LEU A 454 -14.05 -6.04 46.28
N THR A 455 -13.44 -6.40 45.14
CA THR A 455 -14.11 -6.96 43.96
C THR A 455 -13.60 -8.38 43.64
N PRO A 456 -13.91 -9.39 44.47
CA PRO A 456 -13.51 -10.78 44.19
C PRO A 456 -14.19 -11.31 42.92
N GLY A 457 -13.48 -12.06 42.07
CA GLY A 457 -14.03 -12.61 40.81
C GLY A 457 -13.95 -11.66 39.59
N ALA A 458 -13.48 -10.42 39.79
CA ALA A 458 -13.30 -9.42 38.73
C ALA A 458 -11.86 -9.39 38.17
N GLU A 459 -11.12 -10.51 38.25
CA GLU A 459 -9.67 -10.55 37.97
C GLU A 459 -9.32 -10.21 36.51
N LYS A 460 -10.30 -10.33 35.60
CA LYS A 460 -10.20 -10.01 34.17
C LYS A 460 -11.02 -8.78 33.78
N SER A 461 -11.66 -8.12 34.73
CA SER A 461 -12.47 -6.92 34.48
C SER A 461 -11.57 -5.69 34.45
N HIS A 462 -11.95 -4.71 33.63
CA HIS A 462 -11.20 -3.47 33.51
C HIS A 462 -11.10 -2.74 34.86
N LEU A 463 -12.18 -2.68 35.65
CA LEU A 463 -12.20 -2.01 36.94
C LEU A 463 -12.09 -2.98 38.12
N ARG A 464 -11.20 -2.69 39.08
CA ARG A 464 -10.99 -3.47 40.31
C ARG A 464 -10.84 -2.54 41.51
N ALA A 465 -11.28 -2.97 42.69
CA ALA A 465 -11.15 -2.20 43.92
C ALA A 465 -10.45 -2.97 45.03
N PHE A 466 -9.58 -2.27 45.76
CA PHE A 466 -8.78 -2.78 46.86
C PHE A 466 -8.90 -1.85 48.07
N MET A 467 -8.88 -2.46 49.24
CA MET A 467 -8.65 -1.79 50.51
C MET A 467 -7.16 -1.95 50.85
N VAL A 468 -6.45 -0.83 50.92
CA VAL A 468 -5.02 -0.80 51.25
C VAL A 468 -4.86 -0.23 52.65
N THR A 469 -4.21 -0.98 53.53
CA THR A 469 -3.87 -0.54 54.89
C THR A 469 -2.36 -0.38 55.01
N ILE A 470 -1.92 0.82 55.40
CA ILE A 470 -0.52 1.18 55.61
C ILE A 470 -0.30 1.42 57.10
N GLU A 471 0.59 0.64 57.71
CA GLU A 471 0.94 0.79 59.12
C GLU A 471 1.50 2.19 59.42
N SER A 472 1.26 2.66 60.65
CA SER A 472 1.68 3.99 61.13
C SER A 472 3.17 4.26 60.85
N HIS A 473 3.46 5.44 60.27
CA HIS A 473 4.80 5.91 59.89
C HIS A 473 5.60 4.99 58.95
N HIS A 474 4.99 3.93 58.40
CA HIS A 474 5.65 3.03 57.48
C HIS A 474 5.34 3.41 56.03
N SER A 475 6.35 3.23 55.18
CA SER A 475 6.14 3.23 53.73
C SER A 475 5.44 1.94 53.34
N HIS A 476 4.44 2.04 52.48
CA HIS A 476 3.88 0.89 51.81
C HIS A 476 5.00 0.19 51.03
N LYS A 477 5.23 -1.11 51.28
CA LYS A 477 6.24 -1.86 50.53
C LYS A 477 5.85 -1.86 49.05
N PRO A 478 6.69 -1.33 48.15
CA PRO A 478 6.35 -1.30 46.74
C PRO A 478 6.19 -2.74 46.24
N VAL A 479 4.98 -3.08 45.80
CA VAL A 479 4.84 -4.16 44.84
C VAL A 479 5.21 -3.49 43.52
N GLU A 480 6.43 -3.72 43.02
CA GLU A 480 6.83 -3.24 41.70
C GLU A 480 5.89 -3.84 40.65
N TYR A 481 4.81 -3.14 40.34
CA TYR A 481 3.83 -3.54 39.36
C TYR A 481 3.41 -2.31 38.56
N LYS A 482 4.14 -2.05 37.48
CA LYS A 482 3.65 -1.14 36.43
C LYS A 482 2.57 -1.88 35.66
N HIS A 483 1.43 -1.24 35.50
CA HIS A 483 0.33 -1.74 34.71
C HIS A 483 -0.30 -0.57 33.97
N GLU A 484 -0.76 -0.83 32.76
CA GLU A 484 -1.28 0.20 31.86
C GLU A 484 -2.73 0.48 32.23
N GLY A 485 -3.03 1.74 32.58
CA GLY A 485 -4.31 2.10 33.15
C GLY A 485 -4.32 3.35 34.02
N GLU A 486 -5.44 3.56 34.70
CA GLU A 486 -5.71 4.68 35.59
C GLU A 486 -5.94 4.18 37.03
N GLU A 487 -5.38 4.89 38.01
CA GLU A 487 -5.56 4.63 39.43
C GLU A 487 -6.25 5.80 40.12
N PHE A 488 -7.17 5.45 41.02
CA PHE A 488 -7.84 6.38 41.90
C PHE A 488 -7.66 5.93 43.36
N ILE A 489 -7.18 6.84 44.20
CA ILE A 489 -6.95 6.59 45.63
C ILE A 489 -7.79 7.58 46.42
N TYR A 490 -8.58 7.06 47.37
CA TYR A 490 -9.36 7.85 48.33
C TYR A 490 -8.94 7.49 49.76
N VAL A 491 -8.54 8.49 50.55
CA VAL A 491 -8.07 8.30 51.93
C VAL A 491 -9.28 8.26 52.87
N MET A 492 -9.53 7.10 53.46
CA MET A 492 -10.67 6.91 54.37
C MET A 492 -10.31 7.22 55.83
N GLU A 493 -9.10 6.85 56.24
CA GLU A 493 -8.59 7.03 57.60
C GLU A 493 -7.09 7.35 57.55
N GLY A 494 -6.64 8.26 58.43
CA GLY A 494 -5.25 8.73 58.48
C GLY A 494 -4.89 9.76 57.41
N ASP A 495 -3.60 10.07 57.37
CA ASP A 495 -2.94 10.98 56.44
C ASP A 495 -1.91 10.19 55.61
N LEU A 496 -1.88 10.47 54.32
CA LEU A 496 -1.11 9.74 53.32
C LEU A 496 -0.12 10.69 52.63
N GLU A 497 1.16 10.37 52.74
CA GLU A 497 2.18 10.92 51.84
C GLU A 497 2.20 10.09 50.55
N PHE A 498 1.90 10.74 49.44
CA PHE A 498 1.86 10.14 48.10
C PHE A 498 2.91 10.80 47.21
N THR A 499 3.88 10.03 46.74
CA THR A 499 4.88 10.50 45.76
C THR A 499 4.49 10.03 44.38
N LEU A 500 4.36 10.92 43.41
CA LEU A 500 4.08 10.63 42.01
C LEU A 500 5.14 11.28 41.12
N GLY A 501 5.89 10.49 40.35
CA GLY A 501 6.91 11.02 39.43
C GLY A 501 7.97 11.90 40.13
N GLY A 502 8.24 11.64 41.40
CA GLY A 502 9.19 12.41 42.22
C GLY A 502 8.59 13.64 42.93
N LYS A 503 7.32 14.00 42.71
CA LYS A 503 6.62 15.05 43.47
C LYS A 503 5.84 14.43 44.62
N THR A 504 5.97 15.00 45.81
CA THR A 504 5.27 14.53 47.01
C THR A 504 4.03 15.38 47.28
N HIS A 505 2.93 14.69 47.54
CA HIS A 505 1.63 15.22 47.92
C HIS A 505 1.26 14.65 49.29
N VAL A 506 0.52 15.42 50.09
CA VAL A 506 -0.06 14.94 51.34
C VAL A 506 -1.56 14.96 51.17
N LEU A 507 -2.19 13.79 51.32
CA LEU A 507 -3.64 13.60 51.25
C LEU A 507 -4.16 13.29 52.65
N LYS A 508 -5.09 14.11 53.13
CA LYS A 508 -5.78 13.93 54.41
C LYS A 508 -7.02 13.04 54.24
N LYS A 509 -7.57 12.60 55.36
CA LYS A 509 -8.88 11.92 55.38
C LYS A 509 -9.94 12.70 54.58
N GLY A 510 -10.59 12.00 53.65
CA GLY A 510 -11.60 12.55 52.76
C GLY A 510 -11.07 13.09 51.43
N GLU A 511 -9.75 13.16 51.25
CA GLU A 511 -9.12 13.60 50.01
C GLU A 511 -8.82 12.41 49.10
N CYS A 512 -8.67 12.70 47.80
CA CYS A 512 -8.39 11.71 46.78
C CYS A 512 -7.38 12.19 45.75
N ILE A 513 -6.85 11.25 44.99
CA ILE A 513 -6.00 11.52 43.84
C ILE A 513 -6.28 10.52 42.72
N HIS A 514 -6.19 11.01 41.49
CA HIS A 514 -6.32 10.24 40.27
C HIS A 514 -5.05 10.44 39.42
N PHE A 515 -4.49 9.36 38.86
CA PHE A 515 -3.27 9.41 38.07
C PHE A 515 -3.13 8.18 37.16
N ASN A 516 -2.26 8.29 36.14
CA ASN A 516 -1.92 7.16 35.28
C ASN A 516 -1.00 6.17 36.02
N SER A 517 -1.35 4.89 36.04
CA SER A 517 -0.68 3.83 36.79
C SER A 517 0.74 3.49 36.29
N ASP A 518 1.12 3.98 35.11
CA ASP A 518 2.46 3.81 34.52
C ASP A 518 3.50 4.76 35.14
N ILE A 519 3.06 5.83 35.80
CA ILE A 519 3.90 6.78 36.54
C ILE A 519 4.35 6.13 37.85
N PRO A 520 5.67 6.04 38.12
CA PRO A 520 6.17 5.53 39.40
C PRO A 520 5.60 6.31 40.57
N HIS A 521 4.94 5.60 41.50
CA HIS A 521 4.33 6.19 42.67
C HIS A 521 4.65 5.42 43.95
N LYS A 522 4.59 6.11 45.10
CA LYS A 522 4.84 5.56 46.44
C LYS A 522 3.83 6.11 47.43
N LEU A 523 3.46 5.28 48.40
CA LEU A 523 2.49 5.55 49.44
C LEU A 523 3.16 5.39 50.80
N LYS A 524 2.96 6.34 51.72
CA LYS A 524 3.49 6.27 53.09
C LYS A 524 2.49 6.87 54.07
N SER A 525 2.28 6.22 55.21
CA SER A 525 1.46 6.79 56.28
C SER A 525 2.24 7.90 57.01
N LEU A 526 1.58 9.02 57.26
CA LEU A 526 2.07 10.08 58.15
C LEU A 526 1.39 10.06 59.53
N SER A 527 0.44 9.17 59.74
CA SER A 527 -0.39 9.11 60.94
C SER A 527 0.20 8.21 62.02
N ASN A 528 -0.18 8.48 63.28
CA ASN A 528 0.13 7.63 64.44
C ASN A 528 -0.73 6.35 64.51
N GLU A 529 -1.78 6.28 63.70
CA GLU A 529 -2.65 5.12 63.50
C GLU A 529 -2.52 4.65 62.03
N PRO A 530 -2.89 3.40 61.69
CA PRO A 530 -2.85 2.92 60.32
C PRO A 530 -3.65 3.80 59.35
N THR A 531 -3.06 4.13 58.20
CA THR A 531 -3.74 4.84 57.12
C THR A 531 -4.48 3.83 56.24
N ARG A 532 -5.78 4.05 55.98
CA ARG A 532 -6.60 3.17 55.13
C ARG A 532 -7.08 3.91 53.90
N CYS A 533 -6.85 3.31 52.74
CA CYS A 533 -7.18 3.87 51.44
C CYS A 533 -8.06 2.90 50.64
N LEU A 534 -9.10 3.44 50.00
CA LEU A 534 -9.76 2.78 48.89
C LEU A 534 -8.95 3.05 47.62
N VAL A 535 -8.46 2.00 46.99
CA VAL A 535 -7.72 2.08 45.73
C VAL A 535 -8.56 1.41 44.65
N MET A 536 -8.96 2.18 43.64
CA MET A 536 -9.59 1.67 42.44
C MET A 536 -8.59 1.68 41.30
N LEU A 537 -8.62 0.61 40.54
CA LEU A 537 -7.72 0.39 39.43
C LEU A 537 -8.53 0.11 38.16
N TYR A 538 -8.30 0.89 37.12
CA TYR A 538 -8.77 0.63 35.78
C TYR A 538 -7.61 0.16 34.89
N THR A 539 -7.62 -1.09 34.43
CA THR A 539 -6.63 -1.64 33.49
C THR A 539 -7.22 -1.81 32.10
N VAL A 540 -6.48 -1.34 31.09
CA VAL A 540 -6.87 -1.41 29.67
C VAL A 540 -6.70 -2.82 29.11
#